data_AF-X1S552-F1
#
_entry.id   AF-X1S552-F1
#
_cell.length_a   1.000
_cell.length_b   1.000
_cell.length_c   1.000
_cell.angle_alpha   90.00
_cell.angle_beta   90.00
_cell.angle_gamma   90.00
#
_symmetry.space_group_name_H-M   'P 1'
#
loop_
_entity.id
_entity.type
_entity.pdbx_description
1 polymer ?
#
loop_
_entity_poly.entity_id
_entity_poly.type
_entity_poly.pdbx_seq_one_letter_code
_entity_poly.pdbx_strand_id
1 'polypeptide(L)'
;GRIEKGGEVSDKELIAAIKKTLIEVSHDNPSWRLLRGRESLSAEEVIGKLDNDKKFRKFVVTHYMELAVLIENRGREKRFGGEK
;
A
#
# COMPACT_ATOMS: atom_id res chain seq x y z
N GLY A 1 -2.67 -30.99 12.62
CA GLY A 1 -3.12 -30.00 11.64
C GLY A 1 -1.93 -29.17 11.22
N ARG A 2 -1.67 -29.06 9.91
CA ARG A 2 -0.61 -28.21 9.38
C ARG A 2 -1.11 -26.77 9.55
N ILE A 3 -0.50 -26.02 10.45
CA ILE A 3 -0.69 -24.57 10.49
C ILE A 3 0.03 -24.10 9.22
N GLU A 4 -0.74 -23.69 8.21
CA GLU A 4 -0.18 -22.98 7.07
C GLU A 4 0.52 -21.75 7.66
N LYS A 5 1.87 -21.75 7.63
CA LYS A 5 2.64 -20.55 7.93
C LYS A 5 2.11 -19.50 6.97
N GLY A 6 1.43 -18.48 7.49
CA GLY A 6 1.05 -17.31 6.71
C GLY A 6 2.27 -16.90 5.91
N GLY A 7 2.15 -16.97 4.58
CA GLY A 7 3.25 -16.66 3.67
C GLY A 7 3.78 -15.29 4.04
N GLU A 8 5.05 -15.23 4.41
CA GLU A 8 5.75 -13.98 4.66
C GLU A 8 5.72 -13.22 3.34
N VAL A 9 4.79 -12.27 3.19
CA VAL A 9 4.67 -11.46 1.98
C VAL A 9 5.97 -10.70 1.88
N SER A 10 6.80 -11.07 0.91
CA SER A 10 8.06 -10.39 0.69
C SER A 10 7.79 -8.96 0.22
N ASP A 11 8.70 -8.03 0.51
CA ASP A 11 8.65 -6.66 -0.03
C ASP A 11 8.42 -6.67 -1.55
N LYS A 12 8.95 -7.68 -2.26
CA LYS A 12 8.77 -7.86 -3.70
C LYS A 12 7.32 -8.16 -4.07
N GLU A 13 6.65 -9.05 -3.35
CA GLU A 13 5.24 -9.38 -3.59
C GLU A 13 4.33 -8.21 -3.25
N LEU A 14 4.61 -7.49 -2.15
CA LEU A 14 3.89 -6.29 -1.77
C LEU A 14 4.02 -5.20 -2.86
N ILE A 15 5.24 -4.95 -3.34
CA ILE A 15 5.47 -3.99 -4.42
C ILE A 15 4.75 -4.42 -5.71
N ALA A 16 4.76 -5.71 -6.05
CA ALA A 16 4.03 -6.21 -7.21
C ALA A 16 2.52 -6.00 -7.08
N ALA A 17 1.96 -6.25 -5.89
CA ALA A 17 0.54 -6.00 -5.61
C ALA A 17 0.20 -4.50 -5.74
N ILE A 18 1.02 -3.62 -5.17
CA ILE A 18 0.85 -2.16 -5.29
C ILE A 18 0.88 -1.72 -6.76
N LYS A 19 1.84 -2.21 -7.55
CA LYS A 19 1.92 -1.89 -8.99
C LYS A 19 0.69 -2.34 -9.74
N LYS A 20 0.18 -3.55 -9.47
CA LYS A 20 -1.04 -4.07 -10.09
C LYS A 20 -2.24 -3.16 -9.79
N THR A 21 -2.43 -2.79 -8.53
CA THR A 21 -3.52 -1.89 -8.14
C THR A 21 -3.37 -0.51 -8.76
N LEU A 22 -2.16 0.03 -8.88
CA LEU A 22 -1.93 1.33 -9.53
C LEU A 22 -2.28 1.29 -11.02
N ILE A 23 -2.05 0.16 -11.71
CA ILE A 23 -2.49 -0.02 -13.10
C ILE A 23 -4.02 0.03 -13.18
N GLU A 24 -4.73 -0.71 -12.33
CA GLU A 24 -6.19 -0.70 -12.26
C GLU A 24 -6.72 0.73 -11.99
N VAL A 25 -6.15 1.42 -11.01
CA VAL A 25 -6.48 2.82 -10.68
C VAL A 25 -6.23 3.76 -11.86
N SER A 26 -5.14 3.57 -12.61
CA SER A 26 -4.83 4.43 -13.77
C SER A 26 -5.89 4.32 -14.88
N HIS A 27 -6.49 3.12 -15.06
CA HIS A 27 -7.56 2.91 -16.03
C HIS A 27 -8.88 3.51 -15.56
N ASP A 28 -9.25 3.30 -14.29
CA ASP A 28 -10.53 3.76 -13.74
C ASP A 28 -10.53 5.26 -13.42
N ASN A 29 -9.38 5.80 -13.01
CA ASN A 29 -9.20 7.20 -12.65
C ASN A 29 -7.83 7.75 -13.11
N PRO A 30 -7.71 8.19 -14.38
CA PRO A 30 -6.48 8.79 -14.91
C PRO A 30 -6.03 10.06 -14.18
N SER A 31 -6.95 10.72 -13.45
CA SER A 31 -6.68 11.94 -12.67
C SER A 31 -6.16 11.65 -11.27
N TRP A 32 -6.10 10.39 -10.83
CA TRP A 32 -5.56 10.01 -9.53
C TRP A 32 -4.11 10.48 -9.39
N ARG A 33 -3.77 10.99 -8.20
CA ARG A 33 -2.41 11.45 -7.87
C ARG A 33 -2.00 10.99 -6.48
N LEU A 34 -0.75 10.54 -6.35
CA LEU A 34 -0.08 10.39 -5.06
C LEU A 34 0.54 11.73 -4.67
N LEU A 35 0.03 12.35 -3.61
CA LEU A 35 0.61 13.57 -3.05
C LEU A 35 1.67 13.23 -2.00
N ARG A 36 2.89 13.71 -2.20
CA ARG A 36 4.03 13.52 -1.28
C ARG A 36 4.82 14.80 -1.14
N GLY A 37 4.56 15.54 -0.07
CA GLY A 37 5.16 16.87 0.12
C GLY A 37 4.76 17.81 -1.02
N ARG A 38 5.71 18.16 -1.89
CA ARG A 38 5.47 18.98 -3.09
C ARG A 38 5.34 18.15 -4.38
N GLU A 39 5.57 16.84 -4.31
CA GLU A 39 5.38 15.94 -5.45
C GLU A 39 3.89 15.59 -5.59
N SER A 40 3.40 15.58 -6.82
CA SER A 40 2.09 15.05 -7.21
C SER A 40 2.31 14.09 -8.36
N LEU A 41 2.33 12.80 -8.07
CA LEU A 41 2.74 11.75 -9.01
C LEU A 41 1.52 11.04 -9.61
N SER A 42 1.51 10.81 -10.92
CA SER A 42 0.57 9.89 -11.57
C SER A 42 0.82 8.44 -11.13
N ALA A 43 -0.13 7.56 -11.40
CA ALA A 43 0.06 6.13 -11.17
C ALA A 43 1.27 5.56 -11.92
N GLU A 44 1.50 5.96 -13.18
CA GLU A 44 2.67 5.49 -13.94
C GLU A 44 3.98 6.03 -13.38
N GLU A 45 4.01 7.28 -12.91
CA GLU A 45 5.19 7.87 -12.28
C GLU A 45 5.53 7.15 -10.97
N VAL A 46 4.52 6.80 -10.17
CA VAL A 46 4.71 5.98 -8.96
C VAL A 46 5.30 4.62 -9.34
N ILE A 47 4.73 3.91 -10.33
CA ILE A 47 5.24 2.62 -10.83
C ILE A 47 6.70 2.75 -11.27
N GLY A 48 7.04 3.78 -12.05
CA GLY A 48 8.40 4.02 -12.52
C GLY A 48 9.39 4.27 -11.36
N LYS A 49 8.97 5.03 -10.34
CA LYS A 49 9.80 5.24 -9.13
C LYS A 49 9.92 3.97 -8.29
N LEU A 50 8.89 3.13 -8.22
CA LEU A 50 9.00 1.83 -7.55
C LEU A 50 10.06 0.95 -8.21
N ASP A 51 10.23 0.98 -9.52
CA ASP A 51 11.27 0.18 -10.19
C ASP A 51 12.68 0.76 -9.98
N ASN A 52 12.81 2.09 -10.01
CA ASN A 52 14.12 2.72 -10.14
C ASN A 52 14.67 3.38 -8.86
N ASP A 53 13.83 3.66 -7.85
CA ASP A 53 14.22 4.37 -6.63
C ASP A 53 14.06 3.50 -5.38
N LYS A 54 15.18 3.02 -4.84
CA LYS A 54 15.23 2.20 -3.61
C LYS A 54 14.69 2.95 -2.38
N LYS A 55 14.93 4.26 -2.26
CA LYS A 55 14.45 5.05 -1.12
C LYS A 55 12.94 5.22 -1.21
N PHE A 56 12.43 5.47 -2.42
CA PHE A 56 11.01 5.56 -2.68
C PHE A 56 10.30 4.24 -2.40
N ARG A 57 10.84 3.10 -2.85
CA ARG A 57 10.31 1.77 -2.49
C ARG A 57 10.20 1.56 -0.99
N LYS A 58 11.28 1.84 -0.24
CA LYS A 58 11.28 1.69 1.22
C LYS A 58 10.21 2.57 1.87
N PHE A 59 10.10 3.83 1.44
CA PHE A 59 9.07 4.75 1.90
C PHE A 59 7.66 4.18 1.67
N VAL A 60 7.36 3.72 0.45
CA VAL A 60 6.05 3.16 0.10
C VAL A 60 5.72 1.95 0.96
N VAL A 61 6.64 0.98 1.08
CA VAL A 61 6.42 -0.22 1.91
C VAL A 61 6.14 0.16 3.36
N THR A 62 6.96 1.00 3.97
CA THR A 62 6.76 1.44 5.37
C THR A 62 5.42 2.13 5.53
N HIS A 63 5.09 3.08 4.65
CA HIS A 63 3.88 3.87 4.79
C HIS A 63 2.59 3.07 4.55
N TYR A 64 2.60 2.13 3.59
CA TYR A 64 1.47 1.22 3.39
C TYR A 64 1.24 0.32 4.60
N MET A 65 2.31 -0.20 5.20
CA MET A 65 2.19 -1.03 6.41
C MET A 65 1.65 -0.23 7.60
N GLU A 66 2.12 1.00 7.82
CA GLU A 66 1.59 1.91 8.84
C GLU A 66 0.08 2.17 8.63
N LEU A 67 -0.32 2.50 7.41
CA LEU A 67 -1.73 2.74 7.07
C LEU A 67 -2.59 1.49 7.26
N ALA A 68 -2.10 0.31 6.86
CA ALA A 68 -2.80 -0.95 7.05
C ALA A 68 -3.05 -1.23 8.54
N VAL A 69 -2.03 -1.07 9.39
CA VAL A 69 -2.17 -1.24 10.85
C VAL A 69 -3.19 -0.25 11.43
N LEU A 70 -3.17 1.01 11.00
CA LEU A 70 -4.14 2.02 11.45
C LEU A 70 -5.57 1.69 11.02
N ILE A 71 -5.78 1.24 9.77
CA ILE A 71 -7.09 0.83 9.26
C ILE A 71 -7.60 -0.38 10.03
N GLU A 72 -6.76 -1.39 10.28
CA GLU A 72 -7.14 -2.55 11.07
C GLU A 72 -7.48 -2.16 12.51
N ASN A 73 -6.68 -1.29 13.14
CA ASN A 73 -6.95 -0.83 14.50
C ASN A 73 -8.30 -0.11 14.58
N ARG A 74 -8.57 0.82 13.65
CA ARG A 74 -9.87 1.50 13.56
C ARG A 74 -11.01 0.53 13.27
N GLY A 75 -10.78 -0.50 12.46
CA GLY A 75 -11.73 -1.56 12.20
C GLY A 75 -12.07 -2.38 13.45
N ARG A 76 -11.05 -2.70 14.27
CA ARG A 76 -11.22 -3.39 15.56
C ARG A 76 -11.96 -2.52 16.56
N GLU A 77 -11.63 -1.24 16.70
CA GLU A 77 -12.37 -0.30 17.56
C GLU A 77 -13.85 -0.19 17.16
N LYS A 78 -14.17 -0.17 15.86
CA LYS A 78 -15.56 -0.17 15.40
C LYS A 78 -16.31 -1.48 15.65
N ARG A 79 -15.59 -2.62 15.65
CA ARG A 79 -16.19 -3.96 15.84
C ARG A 79 -16.28 -4.38 17.30
N PHE A 80 -15.40 -3.90 18.15
CA PHE A 80 -15.23 -4.36 19.54
C PHE A 80 -15.18 -3.22 20.58
N GLY A 81 -15.13 -1.96 20.16
CA GLY A 81 -15.11 -0.79 21.05
C GLY A 81 -16.50 -0.26 21.44
N GLY A 82 -17.56 -1.04 21.17
CA GLY A 82 -18.94 -0.74 21.56
C GLY A 82 -19.35 -1.28 22.94
N GLU A 83 -18.42 -1.80 23.74
CA GLU A 83 -18.68 -2.13 25.15
C GLU A 83 -18.03 -1.09 26.05
N LYS A 84 -18.79 -0.04 26.37
CA LYS A 84 -18.72 0.68 27.65
C LYS A 84 -20.12 1.01 28.11
#